data_AF-A0A1V4S2C0-F1
#
_entry.id   AF-A0A1V4S2C0-F1
#
_cell.length_a   1.000
_cell.length_b   1.000
_cell.length_c   1.000
_cell.angle_alpha   90.00
_cell.angle_beta   90.00
_cell.angle_gamma   90.00
#
_symmetry.space_group_name_H-M   'P 1'
#
loop_
_entity.id
_entity.type
_entity.pdbx_description
1 polymer ?
#
loop_
_entity_poly.entity_id
_entity_poly.type
_entity_poly.pdbx_seq_one_letter_code
_entity_poly.pdbx_strand_id
1 'polypeptide(L)'
;MSVINEEEIFTRVHKYKIFRSEGNLFIDVYEVILGKPAYKFMAVPNLLIQEADKKYFGVGDSKILALKDCLKKIKDVSIGDIVPTEGVERPQTSPQIFSESKQGSKLSLT
;
A
#
# COMPACT_ATOMS: atom_id res chain seq x y z
N MET A 1 20.38 -5.93 -28.25
CA MET A 1 19.48 -7.02 -27.83
C MET A 1 18.72 -6.54 -26.61
N SER A 2 17.39 -6.60 -26.63
CA SER A 2 16.58 -6.33 -25.44
C SER A 2 16.59 -7.58 -24.55
N VAL A 3 16.63 -7.40 -23.22
CA VAL A 3 16.54 -8.48 -22.24
C VAL A 3 15.08 -8.81 -21.85
N ILE A 4 14.11 -8.05 -22.38
CA ILE A 4 12.66 -8.24 -22.23
C ILE A 4 11.96 -8.06 -23.57
N ASN A 5 10.74 -8.59 -23.70
CA ASN A 5 9.89 -8.43 -24.89
C ASN A 5 9.40 -6.98 -25.05
N GLU A 6 9.01 -6.58 -26.27
CA GLU A 6 8.59 -5.20 -26.56
C GLU A 6 7.31 -4.77 -25.82
N GLU A 7 6.45 -5.73 -25.49
CA GLU A 7 5.20 -5.52 -24.76
C GLU A 7 5.37 -5.62 -23.24
N GLU A 8 6.55 -5.99 -22.76
CA GLU A 8 6.82 -6.16 -21.34
C GLU A 8 7.25 -4.85 -20.67
N ILE A 9 6.90 -4.73 -19.39
CA ILE A 9 7.38 -3.66 -18.52
C ILE A 9 8.04 -4.31 -17.30
N PHE A 10 9.32 -4.05 -17.13
CA PHE A 10 10.08 -4.53 -15.98
C PHE A 10 10.20 -3.41 -14.95
N THR A 11 9.77 -3.67 -13.73
CA THR A 11 9.68 -2.67 -12.67
C THR A 11 10.42 -3.11 -11.41
N ARG A 12 10.94 -2.14 -10.66
CA ARG A 12 11.32 -2.31 -9.26
C ARG A 12 10.09 -2.03 -8.39
N VAL A 13 9.81 -2.91 -7.43
CA VAL A 13 8.67 -2.78 -6.52
C VAL A 13 9.11 -2.27 -5.16
N HIS A 14 8.51 -1.18 -4.68
CA HIS A 14 8.66 -0.68 -3.31
C HIS A 14 7.37 -0.97 -2.53
N LYS A 15 7.41 -1.87 -1.54
CA LYS A 15 6.24 -2.29 -0.78
C LYS A 15 6.04 -1.45 0.49
N TYR A 16 4.83 -0.96 0.68
CA TYR A 16 4.40 -0.20 1.86
C TYR A 16 3.19 -0.88 2.50
N LYS A 17 2.97 -0.63 3.79
CA LYS A 17 1.80 -1.11 4.54
C LYS A 17 1.17 0.06 5.29
N ILE A 18 -0.15 0.18 5.20
CA ILE A 18 -0.94 1.09 6.01
C ILE A 18 -1.83 0.27 6.97
N PHE A 19 -1.83 0.69 8.23
CA PHE A 19 -2.69 0.15 9.27
C PHE A 19 -3.95 1.00 9.37
N ARG A 20 -5.11 0.37 9.26
CA ARG A 20 -6.43 1.00 9.46
C ARG A 20 -7.18 0.24 10.56
N SER A 21 -8.21 0.86 11.12
CA SER A 21 -9.07 0.23 12.13
C SER A 21 -9.70 -1.07 11.61
N GLU A 22 -10.05 -1.11 10.33
CA GLU A 22 -10.68 -2.25 9.65
C GLU A 22 -9.68 -3.30 9.10
N GLY A 23 -8.36 -3.07 9.24
CA GLY A 23 -7.34 -4.02 8.83
C GLY A 23 -6.12 -3.40 8.15
N ASN A 24 -5.39 -4.25 7.44
CA ASN A 24 -4.13 -3.91 6.78
C ASN A 24 -4.32 -3.78 5.27
N LEU A 25 -3.73 -2.75 4.68
CA LEU A 25 -3.67 -2.58 3.23
C LEU A 25 -2.21 -2.39 2.82
N PHE A 26 -1.78 -3.05 1.75
CA PHE A 26 -0.47 -2.82 1.16
C PHE A 26 -0.57 -1.83 0.01
N ILE A 27 0.53 -1.13 -0.26
CA ILE A 27 0.68 -0.29 -1.45
C ILE A 27 2.02 -0.66 -2.07
N ASP A 28 1.97 -1.21 -3.29
CA ASP A 28 3.17 -1.45 -4.08
C ASP A 28 3.39 -0.27 -5.01
N VAL A 29 4.57 0.34 -4.94
CA VAL A 29 4.99 1.37 -5.89
C VAL A 29 5.93 0.78 -6.92
N TYR A 30 5.47 0.69 -8.15
CA TYR A 30 6.23 0.26 -9.31
C TYR A 30 7.05 1.43 -9.85
N GLU A 31 8.36 1.24 -9.93
CA GLU A 31 9.32 2.11 -10.59
C GLU A 31 9.77 1.44 -11.88
N VAL A 32 9.48 2.01 -13.04
CA VAL A 32 9.83 1.38 -14.31
C VAL A 32 11.34 1.45 -14.57
N ILE A 33 11.92 0.29 -14.87
CA ILE A 33 13.34 0.11 -15.20
C ILE A 33 13.50 -0.13 -16.71
N LEU A 34 12.63 -0.94 -17.32
CA LEU A 34 12.58 -1.20 -18.77
C LEU A 34 11.13 -1.26 -19.27
N GLY A 35 10.92 -0.97 -20.55
CA GLY A 35 9.59 -0.90 -21.20
C GLY A 35 9.11 0.53 -21.45
N LYS A 36 7.89 0.68 -21.99
CA LYS A 36 7.29 1.98 -22.37
C LYS A 36 5.95 2.21 -21.65
N PRO A 37 5.95 2.47 -20.34
CA PRO A 37 4.73 2.74 -19.58
C PRO A 37 4.19 4.14 -19.90
N ALA A 38 2.93 4.40 -19.56
CA ALA A 38 2.37 5.75 -19.55
C ALA A 38 2.95 6.63 -18.42
N TYR A 39 3.41 6.02 -17.31
CA TYR A 39 3.93 6.71 -16.13
C TYR A 39 5.19 6.04 -15.60
N LYS A 40 6.13 6.83 -15.07
CA LYS A 40 7.38 6.30 -14.49
C LYS A 40 7.18 5.61 -13.14
N PHE A 41 6.30 6.17 -12.30
CA PHE A 41 5.91 5.58 -11.02
C PHE A 41 4.40 5.38 -10.94
N MET A 42 4.01 4.20 -10.46
CA MET A 42 2.61 3.85 -10.21
C MET A 42 2.47 3.18 -8.85
N ALA A 43 1.60 3.70 -8.00
CA ALA A 43 1.30 3.18 -6.67
C ALA A 43 -0.03 2.43 -6.69
N VAL A 44 -0.01 1.15 -6.37
CA VAL A 44 -1.14 0.22 -6.47
C VAL A 44 -1.49 -0.32 -5.09
N PRO A 45 -2.65 0.06 -4.50
CA PRO A 45 -3.15 -0.59 -3.30
C PRO A 45 -3.49 -2.05 -3.58
N ASN A 46 -3.21 -2.95 -2.62
CA ASN A 46 -3.50 -4.37 -2.77
C ASN A 46 -3.65 -5.11 -1.43
N LEU A 47 -4.23 -6.32 -1.53
CA LEU A 47 -4.34 -7.33 -0.48
C LEU A 47 -3.48 -8.56 -0.83
N LEU A 48 -2.16 -8.36 -1.00
CA LEU A 48 -1.15 -9.39 -1.31
C LEU A 48 -1.31 -10.08 -2.68
N ILE A 49 -2.47 -10.71 -2.91
CA ILE A 49 -2.81 -11.48 -4.11
C ILE A 49 -3.78 -10.74 -5.04
N GLN A 50 -4.41 -9.66 -4.55
CA GLN A 50 -5.43 -8.92 -5.29
C GLN A 50 -5.13 -7.43 -5.29
N GLU A 51 -5.11 -6.83 -6.48
CA GLU A 51 -4.93 -5.39 -6.69
C GLU A 51 -6.26 -4.64 -6.62
N ALA A 52 -6.17 -3.35 -6.28
CA ALA A 52 -7.29 -2.44 -6.30
C ALA A 52 -7.78 -2.14 -7.73
N ASP A 53 -8.97 -1.56 -7.83
CA ASP A 53 -9.40 -0.92 -9.08
C ASP A 53 -8.44 0.20 -9.50
N LYS A 54 -8.23 0.37 -10.82
CA LYS A 54 -7.38 1.42 -11.40
C LYS A 54 -7.71 2.84 -10.91
N LYS A 55 -8.96 3.10 -10.51
CA LYS A 55 -9.39 4.41 -9.97
C LYS A 55 -8.66 4.80 -8.67
N TYR A 56 -8.11 3.83 -7.95
CA TYR A 56 -7.32 4.04 -6.74
C TYR A 56 -5.81 4.07 -6.98
N PHE A 57 -5.36 3.85 -8.22
CA PHE A 57 -3.94 3.88 -8.54
C PHE A 57 -3.44 5.31 -8.43
N GLY A 58 -2.29 5.48 -7.77
CA GLY A 58 -1.54 6.73 -7.78
C GLY A 58 -0.53 6.75 -8.91
N VAL A 59 -0.31 7.90 -9.54
CA VAL A 59 0.72 8.06 -10.58
C VAL A 59 1.58 9.29 -10.31
N GLY A 60 2.81 9.29 -10.81
CA GLY A 60 3.65 10.48 -10.74
C GLY A 60 5.07 10.30 -11.26
N ASP A 61 5.79 11.40 -11.33
CA ASP A 61 7.18 11.44 -11.82
C ASP A 61 8.21 10.99 -10.78
N SER A 62 7.75 10.77 -9.54
CA SER A 62 8.57 10.22 -8.46
C SER A 62 7.75 9.28 -7.58
N LYS A 63 8.44 8.39 -6.87
CA LYS A 63 7.85 7.47 -5.88
C LYS A 63 6.95 8.19 -4.88
N ILE A 64 7.40 9.32 -4.35
CA ILE A 64 6.64 10.07 -3.33
C ILE A 64 5.38 10.73 -3.92
N LEU A 65 5.42 11.18 -5.18
CA LEU A 65 4.25 11.76 -5.84
C LEU A 65 3.20 10.69 -6.15
N ALA A 66 3.60 9.55 -6.70
CA ALA A 66 2.69 8.43 -6.92
C ALA A 66 2.06 7.93 -5.61
N LEU A 67 2.86 7.80 -4.54
CA LEU A 67 2.35 7.41 -3.23
C LEU A 67 1.37 8.44 -2.65
N LYS A 68 1.68 9.74 -2.74
CA LYS A 68 0.77 10.81 -2.29
C LYS A 68 -0.54 10.82 -3.07
N ASP A 69 -0.49 10.62 -4.39
CA ASP A 69 -1.68 10.55 -5.24
C ASP A 69 -2.55 9.35 -4.85
N CYS A 70 -1.94 8.17 -4.69
CA CYS A 70 -2.63 6.96 -4.22
C CYS A 70 -3.29 7.19 -2.84
N LEU A 71 -2.52 7.66 -1.85
CA LEU A 71 -3.01 7.90 -0.49
C LEU A 71 -4.18 8.89 -0.46
N LYS A 72 -4.14 9.94 -1.30
CA LYS A 72 -5.26 10.90 -1.44
C LYS A 72 -6.54 10.24 -1.95
N LYS A 73 -6.42 9.31 -2.90
CA LYS A 73 -7.56 8.59 -3.50
C LYS A 73 -8.21 7.60 -2.53
N ILE A 74 -7.43 7.03 -1.61
CA ILE A 74 -7.93 5.98 -0.70
C ILE A 74 -8.26 6.45 0.72
N LYS A 75 -7.90 7.67 1.12
CA LYS A 75 -7.90 8.10 2.55
C LYS A 75 -9.24 7.92 3.28
N ASP A 76 -10.36 8.10 2.59
CA ASP A 76 -11.72 8.03 3.17
C ASP A 76 -12.54 6.87 2.57
N VAL A 77 -11.87 5.86 2.00
CA VAL A 77 -12.51 4.73 1.30
C VAL A 77 -12.21 3.45 2.07
N SER A 78 -13.19 2.57 2.26
CA SER A 78 -12.96 1.30 2.98
C SER A 78 -12.05 0.36 2.19
N ILE A 79 -11.31 -0.52 2.88
CA ILE A 79 -10.45 -1.53 2.24
C ILE A 79 -11.27 -2.40 1.26
N GLY A 80 -12.51 -2.76 1.62
CA GLY A 80 -13.37 -3.58 0.78
C GLY A 80 -13.82 -2.90 -0.51
N ASP A 81 -13.94 -1.57 -0.49
CA ASP A 81 -14.24 -0.79 -1.70
C ASP A 81 -12.99 -0.52 -2.54
N ILE A 82 -11.80 -0.54 -1.92
CA ILE A 82 -10.51 -0.36 -2.60
C ILE A 82 -10.14 -1.63 -3.36
N VAL A 83 -10.18 -2.77 -2.67
CA VAL A 83 -9.85 -4.09 -3.21
C VAL A 83 -11.08 -4.99 -3.03
N PRO A 84 -11.92 -5.13 -4.07
CA PRO A 84 -13.14 -5.93 -3.97
C PRO A 84 -12.81 -7.42 -3.79
N THR A 85 -12.88 -7.91 -2.56
CA THR A 85 -12.74 -9.33 -2.23
C THR A 85 -14.11 -10.00 -2.32
N GLU A 86 -14.51 -10.52 -3.48
CA GLU A 86 -15.64 -11.43 -3.51
C GLU A 86 -15.27 -12.72 -2.77
N GLY A 87 -15.92 -13.00 -1.64
CA GLY A 87 -15.88 -14.31 -0.97
C GLY A 87 -14.66 -14.62 -0.09
N VAL A 88 -13.78 -13.67 0.24
CA VAL A 88 -12.64 -13.92 1.14
C VAL A 88 -12.90 -13.31 2.53
N GLU A 89 -13.00 -14.17 3.55
CA GLU A 89 -13.12 -13.74 4.95
C GLU A 89 -11.92 -12.87 5.35
N ARG A 90 -12.20 -11.68 5.89
CA ARG A 90 -11.15 -10.73 6.32
C ARG A 90 -10.42 -11.30 7.54
N PRO A 91 -9.07 -11.45 7.50
CA PRO A 91 -8.33 -11.74 8.71
C PRO A 91 -8.45 -10.55 9.67
N GLN A 92 -9.17 -10.73 10.78
CA GLN A 92 -9.23 -9.72 11.84
C GLN A 92 -7.88 -9.65 12.55
N THR A 93 -7.02 -8.75 12.10
CA THR A 93 -5.80 -8.40 12.84
C THR A 93 -5.97 -7.01 13.42
N SER A 94 -6.31 -6.96 14.72
CA SER A 94 -6.34 -5.75 15.52
C SER A 94 -4.97 -5.08 15.54
N PRO A 95 -4.85 -3.78 15.25
CA PRO A 95 -3.57 -3.08 15.36
C PRO A 95 -3.24 -2.83 16.84
N GLN A 96 -2.44 -3.71 17.46
CA GLN A 96 -1.83 -3.49 18.78
C GLN A 96 -0.44 -2.81 18.72
N ILE A 97 0.00 -2.33 17.55
CA ILE A 97 1.41 -1.96 17.34
C ILE A 97 1.78 -0.62 17.99
N PHE A 98 0.80 0.23 18.36
CA PHE A 98 1.06 1.52 19.00
C PHE A 98 0.14 1.75 20.21
N SER A 99 0.32 0.99 21.30
CA SER A 99 -0.13 1.41 22.63
C SER A 99 1.08 1.81 23.47
N GLU A 100 1.26 3.11 23.70
CA GLU A 100 2.29 3.65 24.60
C GLU A 100 2.04 3.17 26.05
N SER A 101 3.01 2.47 26.62
CA SER A 101 3.03 2.10 28.04
C SER A 101 3.45 3.31 28.89
N LYS A 102 2.50 3.97 29.54
CA LYS A 102 2.78 4.82 30.71
C LYS A 102 2.97 3.93 31.95
N GLN A 103 4.21 3.58 32.27
CA GLN A 103 4.56 2.94 33.55
C GLN A 103 4.66 4.01 34.64
N GLY A 104 3.73 3.98 35.61
CA GLY A 104 3.73 4.87 36.77
C GLY A 104 4.84 4.55 37.77
N SER A 105 5.53 5.58 38.24
CA SER A 105 6.46 5.52 39.37
C SER A 105 5.70 5.78 40.69
N LYS A 106 5.49 4.74 41.49
CA LYS A 106 5.31 4.85 42.94
C LYS A 106 6.20 3.79 43.60
N LEU A 107 7.30 4.23 44.21
CA LEU A 107 8.00 3.47 45.24
C LEU A 107 7.95 4.30 46.52
N SER A 108 7.15 3.82 47.46
CA SER A 108 7.12 4.25 48.85
C SER A 108 8.29 3.58 49.56
N LEU A 109 9.17 4.37 50.17
CA LEU A 109 10.18 3.88 51.11
C LEU A 109 9.60 4.01 52.52
N THR A 110 9.53 2.89 53.23
CA THR A 110 9.42 2.81 54.70
C THR A 110 10.56 1.92 55.17
#